data_AF-A0A510INA8-F1
#
_entry.id   AF-A0A510INA8-F1
#
_cell.length_a   1.000
_cell.length_b   1.000
_cell.length_c   1.000
_cell.angle_alpha   90.00
_cell.angle_beta   90.00
_cell.angle_gamma   90.00
#
_symmetry.space_group_name_H-M   'P 1'
#
loop_
_entity.id
_entity.type
_entity.pdbx_description
1 polymer ?
#
loop_
_entity_poly.entity_id
_entity_poly.type
_entity_poly.pdbx_seq_one_letter_code
_entity_poly.pdbx_strand_id
1 'polypeptide(L)'
;MRIIVLLLIFSSCAFADSFTVKKNEKPIEKYEKLCLMQHPPTHKAMFYKSELCKFGKEGCSGVSSKEPFEVLCNLEWVSKCYSMSAWQSRNQYFKLSPSVEVANISQRVTFSNGAKVTTICAHYK
;
A
#
# COMPACT_ATOMS: atom_id res chain seq x y z
N MET A 1 15.33 72.30 49.38
CA MET A 1 14.37 71.72 50.35
C MET A 1 13.50 70.71 49.60
N ARG A 2 13.45 69.45 50.05
CA ARG A 2 12.61 68.30 49.58
C ARG A 2 12.95 67.80 48.15
N ILE A 3 13.64 66.68 47.91
CA ILE A 3 13.42 65.23 48.19
C ILE A 3 12.10 64.68 47.63
N ILE A 4 12.23 63.48 47.03
CA ILE A 4 11.25 62.38 46.81
C ILE A 4 10.86 62.28 45.32
N VAL A 5 11.57 61.50 44.48
CA VAL A 5 11.53 60.03 44.31
C VAL A 5 10.11 59.51 44.06
N LEU A 6 9.83 58.95 42.88
CA LEU A 6 9.09 57.68 42.85
C LEU A 6 9.27 56.97 41.49
N LEU A 7 9.83 55.76 41.59
CA LEU A 7 9.77 54.68 40.60
C LEU A 7 8.33 54.39 40.19
N LEU A 8 8.09 54.05 38.92
CA LEU A 8 7.21 52.94 38.57
C LEU A 8 7.73 52.17 37.36
N ILE A 9 8.04 50.91 37.64
CA ILE A 9 8.36 49.81 36.74
C ILE A 9 7.02 49.16 36.35
N PHE A 10 6.76 48.99 35.05
CA PHE A 10 5.83 48.00 34.49
C PHE A 10 6.43 47.61 33.12
N SER A 11 7.18 46.52 33.00
CA SER A 11 6.76 45.11 32.91
C SER A 11 5.80 44.81 31.74
N SER A 12 6.42 44.33 30.66
CA SER A 12 6.10 43.10 29.90
C SER A 12 4.75 42.97 29.17
N CYS A 13 4.81 42.71 27.85
CA CYS A 13 4.20 41.59 27.08
C CYS A 13 4.46 41.87 25.58
N ALA A 14 5.41 41.24 24.90
CA ALA A 14 5.42 39.87 24.39
C ALA A 14 4.27 39.54 23.41
N PHE A 15 4.49 39.78 22.12
CA PHE A 15 3.88 39.01 21.02
C PHE A 15 4.92 38.87 19.90
N ALA A 16 5.66 37.77 19.91
CA ALA A 16 6.33 37.28 18.72
C ALA A 16 5.35 36.30 18.05
N ASP A 17 4.79 36.71 16.93
CA ASP A 17 3.88 35.90 16.13
C ASP A 17 4.60 34.63 15.67
N SER A 18 4.27 33.52 16.33
CA SER A 18 4.65 32.19 15.89
C SER A 18 3.86 31.87 14.62
N PHE A 19 4.51 31.92 13.47
CA PHE A 19 4.00 31.31 12.24
C PHE A 19 3.98 29.79 12.41
N THR A 20 2.91 29.27 12.99
CA THR A 20 2.63 27.84 12.94
C THR A 20 2.14 27.53 11.52
N VAL A 21 3.06 27.11 10.64
CA VAL A 21 2.71 26.45 9.39
C VAL A 21 1.94 25.19 9.77
N LYS A 22 0.59 25.28 9.75
CA LYS A 22 -0.28 24.10 9.76
C LYS A 22 0.06 23.32 8.48
N LYS A 23 0.96 22.35 8.59
CA LYS A 23 1.01 21.24 7.64
C LYS A 23 -0.41 20.69 7.60
N ASN A 24 -1.09 20.89 6.47
CA ASN A 24 -2.26 20.09 6.13
C ASN A 24 -1.77 18.65 5.98
N GLU A 25 -1.64 17.94 7.10
CA GLU A 25 -1.52 16.50 7.12
C GLU A 25 -2.84 15.99 6.56
N LYS A 26 -2.81 15.62 5.26
CA LYS A 26 -3.91 14.86 4.66
C LYS A 26 -4.16 13.66 5.58
N PRO A 27 -5.43 13.33 5.89
CA PRO A 27 -5.74 12.19 6.75
C PRO A 27 -5.01 10.96 6.20
N ILE A 28 -4.22 10.32 7.06
CA ILE A 28 -3.51 9.08 6.72
C ILE A 28 -4.60 8.05 6.43
N GLU A 29 -4.83 7.77 5.15
CA GLU A 29 -5.77 6.72 4.73
C GLU A 29 -5.33 5.41 5.38
N LYS A 30 -6.20 4.84 6.23
CA LYS A 30 -5.92 3.61 6.96
C LYS A 30 -6.18 2.43 6.03
N TYR A 31 -5.14 1.99 5.33
CA TYR A 31 -5.18 0.76 4.55
C TYR A 31 -5.19 -0.45 5.48
N GLU A 32 -6.09 -1.40 5.22
CA GLU A 32 -5.99 -2.73 5.77
C GLU A 32 -4.85 -3.50 5.10
N LYS A 33 -4.29 -4.48 5.82
CA LYS A 33 -3.09 -5.20 5.39
C LYS A 33 -3.24 -6.71 5.59
N LEU A 34 -3.15 -7.47 4.50
CA LEU A 34 -3.11 -8.93 4.54
C LEU A 34 -1.74 -9.41 4.05
N CYS A 35 -1.05 -10.22 4.85
CA CYS A 35 0.28 -10.75 4.53
C CYS A 35 0.25 -12.27 4.38
N LEU A 36 0.93 -12.76 3.35
CA LEU A 36 1.16 -14.18 3.10
C LEU A 36 2.65 -14.49 3.20
N MET A 37 2.99 -15.52 3.99
CA MET A 37 4.34 -16.08 4.04
C MET A 37 4.46 -17.16 2.95
N GLN A 38 4.55 -16.71 1.70
CA GLN A 38 4.63 -17.58 0.53
C GLN A 38 5.65 -17.05 -0.46
N HIS A 39 6.02 -17.88 -1.44
CA HIS A 39 6.91 -17.46 -2.51
C HIS A 39 6.33 -16.24 -3.25
N PRO A 40 7.16 -15.22 -3.55
CA PRO A 40 6.74 -14.09 -4.36
C PRO A 40 6.28 -14.57 -5.73
N PRO A 41 5.34 -13.83 -6.36
CA PRO A 41 5.01 -14.10 -7.74
C PRO A 41 6.29 -14.02 -8.58
N THR A 42 6.51 -15.07 -9.37
CA THR A 42 7.66 -15.18 -10.25
C THR A 42 7.52 -14.21 -11.42
N HIS A 43 6.29 -13.97 -11.88
CA HIS A 43 5.99 -13.11 -13.01
C HIS A 43 4.83 -12.16 -12.71
N LYS A 44 4.86 -11.01 -13.39
CA LYS A 44 3.84 -9.98 -13.37
C LYS A 44 3.52 -9.55 -14.80
N ALA A 45 2.26 -9.25 -15.08
CA ALA A 45 1.82 -8.70 -16.35
C ALA A 45 0.63 -7.75 -16.13
N MET A 46 0.31 -6.96 -17.15
CA MET A 46 -0.89 -6.12 -17.17
C MET A 46 -1.89 -6.74 -18.13
N PHE A 47 -3.08 -7.08 -17.64
CA PHE A 47 -4.14 -7.71 -18.43
C PHE A 47 -5.37 -6.81 -18.50
N TYR A 48 -6.02 -6.79 -19.66
CA TYR A 48 -7.44 -6.49 -19.74
C TYR A 48 -8.27 -7.65 -19.18
N LYS A 49 -9.52 -7.38 -18.79
CA LYS A 49 -10.45 -8.40 -18.29
C LYS A 49 -10.54 -9.62 -19.22
N SER A 50 -10.61 -9.40 -20.54
CA SER A 50 -10.69 -10.47 -21.55
C SER A 50 -9.48 -11.42 -21.52
N GLU A 51 -8.28 -10.89 -21.29
CA GLU A 51 -7.06 -11.69 -21.19
C GLU A 51 -7.06 -12.54 -19.92
N LEU A 52 -7.52 -11.97 -18.79
CA LEU A 52 -7.71 -12.74 -17.57
C LEU A 52 -8.79 -13.82 -17.75
N CYS A 53 -9.85 -13.56 -18.52
CA CYS A 53 -10.85 -14.60 -18.80
C CYS A 53 -10.23 -15.79 -19.56
N LYS A 54 -9.24 -15.53 -20.42
CA LYS A 54 -8.60 -16.55 -21.26
C LYS A 54 -7.48 -17.31 -20.55
N PHE A 55 -6.64 -16.58 -19.81
CA PHE A 55 -5.40 -17.12 -19.23
C PHE A 55 -5.41 -17.15 -17.70
N GLY A 56 -6.51 -16.76 -17.07
CA GLY A 56 -6.66 -16.71 -15.62
C GLY A 56 -7.03 -18.06 -15.01
N LYS A 57 -6.45 -18.38 -13.86
CA LYS A 57 -6.65 -19.62 -13.12
C LYS A 57 -8.10 -19.85 -12.68
N GLU A 58 -8.75 -18.76 -12.26
CA GLU A 58 -10.16 -18.75 -11.85
C GLU A 58 -11.00 -17.98 -12.88
N GLY A 59 -10.45 -17.77 -14.08
CA GLY A 59 -10.99 -16.85 -15.08
C GLY A 59 -11.06 -15.40 -14.57
N CYS A 60 -12.01 -14.65 -15.10
CA CYS A 60 -12.20 -13.22 -14.83
C CYS A 60 -13.41 -12.90 -13.92
N SER A 61 -13.91 -13.90 -13.20
CA SER A 61 -15.04 -13.74 -12.27
C SER A 61 -14.72 -12.68 -11.21
N GLY A 62 -15.67 -11.77 -10.98
CA GLY A 62 -15.51 -10.69 -10.01
C GLY A 62 -14.66 -9.49 -10.46
N VAL A 63 -14.04 -9.55 -11.66
CA VAL A 63 -13.31 -8.40 -12.21
C VAL A 63 -14.27 -7.51 -13.00
N SER A 64 -14.45 -6.27 -12.56
CA SER A 64 -15.25 -5.24 -13.22
C SER A 64 -14.41 -4.15 -13.91
N SER A 65 -13.08 -4.21 -13.80
CA SER A 65 -12.19 -3.20 -14.37
C SER A 65 -12.30 -3.12 -15.90
N LYS A 66 -12.42 -1.88 -16.41
CA LYS A 66 -12.32 -1.56 -17.85
C LYS A 66 -10.88 -1.24 -18.26
N GLU A 67 -10.01 -0.95 -17.29
CA GLU A 67 -8.60 -0.63 -17.51
C GLU A 67 -7.72 -1.87 -17.30
N PRO A 68 -6.53 -1.92 -17.92
CA PRO A 68 -5.55 -2.96 -17.63
C PRO A 68 -5.20 -2.98 -16.15
N PHE A 69 -5.08 -4.16 -15.57
CA PHE A 69 -4.71 -4.34 -14.16
C PHE A 69 -3.61 -5.39 -14.01
N GLU A 70 -2.85 -5.28 -12.92
CA GLU A 70 -1.74 -6.19 -12.65
C GLU A 70 -2.27 -7.60 -12.31
N VAL A 71 -1.72 -8.59 -12.99
CA VAL A 71 -1.91 -10.01 -12.72
C VAL A 71 -0.58 -10.66 -12.35
N LEU A 72 -0.67 -11.73 -11.58
CA LEU A 72 0.44 -12.41 -10.93
C LEU A 72 0.47 -13.88 -11.35
N CYS A 73 1.66 -14.45 -11.50
CA CYS A 73 1.85 -15.88 -11.72
C CYS A 73 3.01 -16.39 -10.87
N ASN A 74 2.92 -17.63 -10.40
CA ASN A 74 3.92 -18.30 -9.55
C ASN A 74 4.67 -19.42 -10.27
N LEU A 75 4.36 -19.69 -11.55
CA LEU A 75 5.05 -20.70 -12.32
C LEU A 75 6.42 -20.18 -12.75
N GLU A 76 7.39 -21.07 -12.83
CA GLU A 76 8.78 -20.73 -13.14
C GLU A 76 8.93 -20.01 -14.48
N TRP A 77 8.16 -20.43 -15.50
CA TRP A 77 8.28 -19.91 -16.87
C TRP A 77 7.03 -19.13 -17.30
N VAL A 78 7.22 -17.96 -17.91
CA VAL A 78 6.13 -17.13 -18.45
C VAL A 78 5.26 -17.93 -19.42
N SER A 79 5.86 -18.74 -20.29
CA SER A 79 5.13 -19.60 -21.24
C SER A 79 4.21 -20.61 -20.54
N LYS A 80 4.61 -21.13 -19.36
CA LYS A 80 3.75 -21.98 -18.52
C LYS A 80 2.60 -21.19 -17.91
N CYS A 81 2.83 -19.94 -17.51
CA CYS A 81 1.75 -19.08 -17.01
C CYS A 81 0.60 -18.92 -18.03
N TYR A 82 0.93 -18.74 -19.31
CA TYR A 82 -0.05 -18.65 -20.38
C TYR A 82 -0.66 -20.01 -20.77
N SER A 83 0.17 -21.03 -21.00
CA SER A 83 -0.31 -22.35 -21.47
C SER A 83 -1.11 -23.14 -20.44
N MET A 84 -0.88 -22.91 -19.14
CA MET A 84 -1.61 -23.56 -18.05
C MET A 84 -2.71 -22.67 -17.45
N SER A 85 -2.99 -21.51 -18.06
CA SER A 85 -3.92 -20.51 -17.54
C SER A 85 -3.72 -20.22 -16.04
N ALA A 86 -2.48 -19.92 -15.64
CA ALA A 86 -2.11 -19.81 -14.23
C ALA A 86 -2.10 -18.37 -13.69
N TRP A 87 -2.50 -17.38 -14.49
CA TRP A 87 -2.52 -15.98 -14.06
C TRP A 87 -3.62 -15.74 -13.04
N GLN A 88 -3.35 -14.87 -12.06
CA GLN A 88 -4.30 -14.51 -11.03
C GLN A 88 -4.35 -12.99 -10.88
N SER A 89 -5.54 -12.41 -10.69
CA SER A 89 -5.64 -11.04 -10.23
C SER A 89 -5.03 -10.91 -8.82
N ARG A 90 -4.75 -9.67 -8.38
CA ARG A 90 -4.29 -9.42 -7.00
C ARG A 90 -5.23 -10.04 -5.97
N ASN A 91 -6.55 -9.85 -6.13
CA ASN A 91 -7.56 -10.39 -5.24
C ASN A 91 -7.52 -11.92 -5.19
N GLN A 92 -7.45 -12.58 -6.35
CA GLN A 92 -7.35 -14.04 -6.42
C GLN A 92 -6.07 -14.56 -5.75
N TYR A 93 -4.94 -13.88 -5.96
CA TYR A 93 -3.68 -14.24 -5.34
C TYR A 93 -3.72 -14.17 -3.80
N PHE A 94 -4.36 -13.14 -3.25
CA PHE A 94 -4.51 -12.93 -1.82
C PHE A 94 -5.78 -13.55 -1.22
N LYS A 95 -6.60 -14.25 -2.02
CA LYS A 95 -7.91 -14.79 -1.63
C LYS A 95 -8.85 -13.74 -1.02
N LEU A 96 -8.80 -12.52 -1.54
CA LEU A 96 -9.66 -11.40 -1.13
C LEU A 96 -10.94 -11.39 -1.96
N SER A 97 -12.01 -10.81 -1.39
CA SER A 97 -13.24 -10.55 -2.14
C SER A 97 -12.96 -9.70 -3.39
N PRO A 98 -13.63 -9.93 -4.53
CA PRO A 98 -13.45 -9.10 -5.71
C PRO A 98 -13.84 -7.63 -5.54
N SER A 99 -14.62 -7.30 -4.49
CA SER A 99 -15.00 -5.93 -4.14
C SER A 99 -13.89 -5.12 -3.48
N VAL A 100 -12.82 -5.77 -3.01
CA VAL A 100 -11.72 -5.14 -2.28
C VAL A 100 -10.73 -4.52 -3.27
N GLU A 101 -10.34 -3.26 -3.05
CA GLU A 101 -9.37 -2.60 -3.91
C GLU A 101 -7.95 -2.74 -3.33
N VAL A 102 -7.14 -3.60 -3.95
CA VAL A 102 -5.72 -3.77 -3.56
C VAL A 102 -4.88 -2.64 -4.17
N ALA A 103 -4.66 -1.59 -3.39
CA ALA A 103 -3.88 -0.43 -3.79
C ALA A 103 -2.40 -0.77 -4.04
N ASN A 104 -1.78 -1.56 -3.17
CA ASN A 104 -0.35 -1.87 -3.27
C ASN A 104 0.01 -3.27 -2.78
N ILE A 105 1.08 -3.84 -3.34
CA ILE A 105 1.70 -5.09 -2.88
C ILE A 105 3.14 -4.80 -2.46
N SER A 106 3.45 -5.03 -1.19
CA SER A 106 4.81 -4.89 -0.64
C SER A 106 5.43 -6.25 -0.36
N GLN A 107 6.75 -6.37 -0.52
CA GLN A 107 7.50 -7.57 -0.16
C GLN A 107 8.50 -7.24 0.96
N ARG A 108 8.61 -8.14 1.93
CA ARG A 108 9.65 -8.14 2.96
C ARG A 108 10.34 -9.50 2.96
N VAL A 109 11.66 -9.48 2.96
CA VAL A 109 12.49 -10.68 3.13
C VAL A 109 13.11 -10.61 4.52
N THR A 110 12.96 -11.67 5.29
CA THR A 110 13.59 -11.85 6.60
C THR A 110 14.38 -13.15 6.61
N PHE A 111 15.34 -13.26 7.52
CA PHE A 111 16.05 -14.50 7.78
C PHE A 111 15.71 -14.95 9.21
N SER A 112 15.18 -16.15 9.36
CA SER A 112 14.88 -16.75 10.66
C SER A 112 15.52 -18.13 10.70
N ASN A 113 16.38 -18.37 11.70
CA ASN A 113 17.15 -19.61 11.85
C ASN A 113 17.93 -20.03 10.58
N GLY A 114 18.53 -19.05 9.88
CA GLY A 114 19.28 -19.30 8.63
C GLY A 114 18.41 -19.55 7.39
N ALA A 115 17.09 -19.69 7.52
CA ALA A 115 16.17 -19.83 6.40
C ALA A 115 15.68 -18.46 5.90
N LYS A 116 15.66 -18.28 4.57
CA LYS A 116 15.09 -17.10 3.92
C LYS A 116 13.56 -17.20 3.93
N VAL A 117 12.92 -16.27 4.61
CA VAL A 117 11.46 -16.13 4.67
C VAL A 117 11.05 -14.93 3.86
N THR A 118 10.13 -15.11 2.91
CA THR A 118 9.54 -13.99 2.15
C THR A 118 8.09 -13.80 2.58
N THR A 119 7.78 -12.58 3.01
CA THR A 119 6.42 -12.16 3.34
C THR A 119 5.97 -11.14 2.31
N ILE A 120 4.80 -11.35 1.72
CA ILE A 120 4.21 -10.46 0.74
C ILE A 120 2.91 -9.94 1.33
N CYS A 121 2.68 -8.65 1.27
CA CYS A 121 1.49 -8.05 1.85
C CYS A 121 0.74 -7.22 0.82
N ALA A 122 -0.56 -7.47 0.70
CA ALA A 122 -1.52 -6.59 0.06
C ALA A 122 -1.95 -5.51 1.04
N HIS A 123 -1.90 -4.25 0.59
CA HIS A 123 -2.50 -3.10 1.26
C HIS A 123 -3.75 -2.73 0.47
N TYR A 124 -4.90 -2.74 1.12
CA TYR A 124 -6.20 -2.59 0.48
C TYR A 124 -7.13 -1.67 1.28
N LYS A 125 -8.17 -1.19 0.60
CA LYS A 125 -9.26 -0.39 1.19
C LYS A 125 -10.55 -1.21 1.24
#